data_AF-A0A501WDM2-F1
#
_entry.id   AF-A0A501WDM2-F1
#
_cell.length_a   1.000
_cell.length_b   1.000
_cell.length_c   1.000
_cell.angle_alpha   90.00
_cell.angle_beta   90.00
_cell.angle_gamma   90.00
#
_symmetry.space_group_name_H-M   'P 1'
#
loop_
_entity.id
_entity.type
_entity.pdbx_description
1 polymer ?
#
loop_
_entity_poly.entity_id
_entity_poly.type
_entity_poly.pdbx_seq_one_letter_code
_entity_poly.pdbx_strand_id
1 'polypeptide(L)'
;MDQGAGAQALLRECQAPRLTAVRHDPEPLLPGHQREVLARTARHLDGRGTRHPDGLEARGFPDRRRRRSGPRPHDDRFGQRLHRLSRHQEDRAAGEVGRTAGGNPEQEETGSDTDMKRPITALGGLPSDRAAGFGRRDLMRAAGLAALLGASGGLGLGLPAAAQDEALIAAAQEEGHVMLYTASEESIIAALSAAMSDKYGITLEYQRLNSRDVAGRYSAEAEAGKTVADVILTGDPILIDDFSAKGWIAPIDASQIPGFDAWPAEFKNDHSVIVSINPQTVAINTDNLKAPITSWQDLLRPDLKGQIVTVDLKRVGLVAFAAYDLMLKTYGEEFLTKLGQQDPRLFDSGPSAIQQLASGAAAAYFPASTTQSQSMIDMGAPVQAIIPEGEPYTGVMSPVAISANAPSPNAARLFVSFVMSEEGQKILNEHTASPNNTPGTGELKPGFVPPDMESSAANKDKIIQLMGL
;
A
#
# COMPACT_ATOMS: atom_id res chain seq x y z
N MET A 1 -16.32 -64.69 44.13
CA MET A 1 -15.13 -64.21 43.41
C MET A 1 -15.63 -63.60 42.10
N ASP A 2 -15.64 -62.32 41.84
CA ASP A 2 -15.47 -61.05 42.57
C ASP A 2 -15.69 -60.00 41.45
N GLN A 3 -16.65 -59.07 41.50
CA GLN A 3 -16.52 -57.72 42.06
C GLN A 3 -15.15 -57.04 41.82
N GLY A 4 -15.04 -55.76 41.43
CA GLY A 4 -16.04 -54.74 41.17
C GLY A 4 -15.44 -53.33 41.34
N ALA A 5 -16.12 -52.30 40.79
CA ALA A 5 -15.88 -50.85 41.00
C ALA A 5 -14.55 -50.23 40.51
N GLY A 6 -14.66 -49.03 39.93
CA GLY A 6 -13.52 -48.25 39.40
C GLY A 6 -13.90 -46.89 38.82
N ALA A 7 -14.92 -46.22 39.37
CA ALA A 7 -15.39 -44.91 38.90
C ALA A 7 -15.92 -44.05 40.06
N GLN A 8 -15.13 -43.07 40.52
CA GLN A 8 -15.53 -41.77 41.12
C GLN A 8 -14.32 -41.01 41.71
N ALA A 9 -14.55 -39.72 42.01
CA ALA A 9 -13.58 -38.68 42.42
C ALA A 9 -12.61 -38.23 41.30
N LEU A 10 -12.41 -36.93 41.05
CA LEU A 10 -12.60 -35.76 41.93
C LEU A 10 -13.49 -34.67 41.29
N LEU A 11 -14.59 -34.32 41.95
CA LEU A 11 -15.20 -33.00 41.85
C LEU A 11 -14.55 -32.11 42.91
N ARG A 12 -13.94 -30.99 42.51
CA ARG A 12 -13.57 -29.88 43.42
C ARG A 12 -13.94 -28.55 42.79
N GLU A 13 -14.92 -27.92 43.44
CA GLU A 13 -15.15 -26.49 43.61
C GLU A 13 -14.28 -25.50 42.80
N CYS A 14 -14.91 -24.88 41.79
CA CYS A 14 -14.60 -23.50 41.44
C CYS A 14 -15.88 -22.68 41.60
N GLN A 15 -15.97 -21.92 42.69
CA GLN A 15 -17.04 -20.94 42.90
C GLN A 15 -16.79 -19.72 42.01
N ALA A 16 -17.67 -19.49 41.03
CA ALA A 16 -17.66 -18.24 40.28
C ALA A 16 -18.37 -17.13 41.10
N PRO A 17 -17.75 -15.96 41.30
CA PRO A 17 -18.45 -14.83 41.91
C PRO A 17 -19.48 -14.25 40.95
N ARG A 18 -20.73 -14.07 41.43
CA ARG A 18 -21.77 -13.36 40.68
C ARG A 18 -21.38 -11.88 40.56
N LEU A 19 -21.09 -11.41 39.33
CA LEU A 19 -21.01 -9.98 39.05
C LEU A 19 -22.41 -9.39 38.94
N THR A 20 -22.74 -8.52 39.89
CA THR A 20 -23.99 -7.76 39.93
C THR A 20 -24.00 -6.70 38.83
N ALA A 21 -25.09 -6.60 38.07
CA ALA A 21 -25.24 -5.55 37.06
C ALA A 21 -25.32 -4.17 37.71
N VAL A 22 -24.33 -3.31 37.45
CA VAL A 22 -24.36 -1.89 37.80
C VAL A 22 -24.90 -1.12 36.60
N ARG A 23 -26.03 -0.43 36.78
CA ARG A 23 -26.49 0.58 35.82
C ARG A 23 -25.63 1.83 35.97
N HIS A 24 -25.15 2.38 34.86
CA HIS A 24 -24.70 3.77 34.80
C HIS A 24 -25.72 4.58 33.99
N ASP A 25 -26.35 5.54 34.66
CA ASP A 25 -27.06 6.65 34.01
C ASP A 25 -26.03 7.65 33.41
N PRO A 26 -26.40 8.43 32.37
CA PRO A 26 -25.45 9.23 31.61
C PRO A 26 -25.25 10.67 32.13
N GLU A 27 -24.09 11.23 31.75
CA GLU A 27 -23.74 12.66 31.64
C GLU A 27 -23.42 13.45 32.93
N PRO A 28 -22.52 14.48 32.84
CA PRO A 28 -22.88 15.74 32.19
C PRO A 28 -21.81 16.43 31.29
N LEU A 29 -22.27 16.91 30.13
CA LEU A 29 -22.02 18.24 29.53
C LEU A 29 -20.60 18.83 29.53
N LEU A 30 -20.00 18.89 28.33
CA LEU A 30 -18.82 19.71 28.03
C LEU A 30 -19.16 21.23 27.95
N PRO A 31 -18.22 22.14 28.29
CA PRO A 31 -18.48 23.60 28.31
C PRO A 31 -18.74 24.24 26.94
N GLY A 32 -19.55 25.29 26.95
CA GLY A 32 -19.99 25.98 25.73
C GLY A 32 -18.94 26.91 25.12
N HIS A 33 -18.30 26.48 24.03
CA HIS A 33 -17.86 27.40 22.96
C HIS A 33 -17.90 26.83 21.53
N GLN A 34 -18.33 25.57 21.34
CA GLN A 34 -18.42 24.93 20.00
C GLN A 34 -19.85 24.75 19.46
N ARG A 35 -20.84 25.52 19.94
CA ARG A 35 -22.23 25.46 19.41
C ARG A 35 -22.54 26.42 18.25
N GLU A 36 -21.63 27.30 17.84
CA GLU A 36 -21.93 28.33 16.82
C GLU A 36 -21.37 28.10 15.40
N VAL A 37 -20.55 27.07 15.16
CA VAL A 37 -20.00 26.80 13.81
C VAL A 37 -20.91 25.88 12.97
N LEU A 38 -21.74 25.03 13.59
CA LEU A 38 -22.67 24.13 12.89
C LEU A 38 -24.08 24.72 12.63
N ALA A 39 -24.33 25.97 13.00
CA ALA A 39 -25.64 26.64 12.82
C ALA A 39 -25.77 27.47 11.52
N ARG A 40 -24.75 27.48 10.65
CA ARG A 40 -24.74 28.28 9.40
C ARG A 40 -24.88 27.51 8.10
N THR A 41 -24.85 26.17 8.12
CA THR A 41 -24.95 25.34 6.90
C THR A 41 -26.31 24.65 6.71
N ALA A 42 -27.31 24.99 7.54
CA ALA A 42 -28.67 24.44 7.49
C ALA A 42 -29.75 25.47 7.07
N ARG A 43 -29.37 26.47 6.26
CA ARG A 43 -30.30 27.47 5.67
C ARG A 43 -29.91 27.83 4.23
N HIS A 44 -29.92 26.85 3.32
CA HIS A 44 -29.87 27.12 1.87
C HIS A 44 -30.55 26.08 0.96
N LEU A 45 -31.40 25.21 1.50
CA LEU A 45 -32.22 24.26 0.73
C LEU A 45 -33.66 24.16 1.30
N ASP A 46 -34.37 25.28 1.29
CA ASP A 46 -35.84 25.25 1.22
C ASP A 46 -36.35 26.47 0.45
N GLY A 47 -37.42 26.31 -0.33
CA GLY A 47 -38.07 27.40 -1.06
C GLY A 47 -37.92 27.41 -2.59
N ARG A 48 -38.42 26.37 -3.29
CA ARG A 48 -39.15 26.53 -4.57
C ARG A 48 -40.26 25.48 -4.71
N GLY A 49 -41.44 25.78 -4.18
CA GLY A 49 -42.63 24.98 -4.44
C GLY A 49 -43.37 25.43 -5.71
N THR A 50 -43.89 24.48 -6.49
CA THR A 50 -44.96 24.72 -7.48
C THR A 50 -45.98 23.56 -7.51
N ARG A 51 -47.12 23.83 -6.87
CA ARG A 51 -48.50 23.33 -7.06
C ARG A 51 -48.73 22.10 -7.97
N HIS A 52 -49.32 21.07 -7.37
CA HIS A 52 -50.23 20.13 -8.03
C HIS A 52 -51.60 20.79 -8.32
N PRO A 53 -52.33 20.28 -9.32
CA PRO A 53 -53.79 20.18 -9.26
C PRO A 53 -54.27 18.72 -9.28
N ASP A 54 -55.50 18.53 -8.81
CA ASP A 54 -56.15 17.23 -8.61
C ASP A 54 -56.79 16.63 -9.87
N GLY A 55 -56.91 15.30 -9.86
CA GLY A 55 -58.12 14.55 -10.22
C GLY A 55 -58.73 14.66 -11.62
N LEU A 56 -58.71 13.54 -12.37
CA LEU A 56 -59.81 13.14 -13.26
C LEU A 56 -59.79 11.62 -13.53
N GLU A 57 -60.94 11.09 -13.93
CA GLU A 57 -61.34 9.69 -13.71
C GLU A 57 -60.87 8.64 -14.74
N ALA A 58 -61.01 7.38 -14.37
CA ALA A 58 -60.74 6.21 -15.19
C ALA A 58 -61.73 6.02 -16.36
N ARG A 59 -61.22 5.56 -17.51
CA ARG A 59 -61.95 4.74 -18.50
C ARG A 59 -61.01 3.68 -19.06
N GLY A 60 -61.49 2.44 -19.20
CA GLY A 60 -60.64 1.28 -19.52
C GLY A 60 -60.76 0.77 -20.96
N PHE A 61 -59.79 -0.07 -21.35
CA PHE A 61 -59.81 -1.20 -22.32
C PHE A 61 -60.38 -0.99 -23.76
N PRO A 62 -59.95 -1.77 -24.80
CA PRO A 62 -59.40 -3.12 -24.70
C PRO A 62 -58.16 -3.52 -25.55
N ASP A 63 -57.63 -4.67 -25.15
CA ASP A 63 -56.81 -5.67 -25.85
C ASP A 63 -56.77 -5.62 -27.40
N ARG A 64 -55.56 -5.72 -27.98
CA ARG A 64 -55.33 -6.37 -29.28
C ARG A 64 -54.13 -7.32 -29.26
N ARG A 65 -54.45 -8.61 -29.17
CA ARG A 65 -53.52 -9.74 -29.35
C ARG A 65 -52.91 -9.84 -30.75
N ARG A 66 -51.67 -10.36 -30.77
CA ARG A 66 -51.02 -11.20 -31.81
C ARG A 66 -50.77 -10.58 -33.20
N ARG A 67 -49.49 -10.63 -33.59
CA ARG A 67 -49.04 -11.58 -34.63
C ARG A 67 -47.59 -12.04 -34.37
N ARG A 68 -47.35 -13.33 -34.58
CA ARG A 68 -46.00 -13.93 -34.69
C ARG A 68 -45.52 -13.80 -36.13
N SER A 69 -44.23 -13.56 -36.33
CA SER A 69 -43.50 -13.93 -37.54
C SER A 69 -42.05 -14.22 -37.14
N GLY A 70 -41.58 -15.44 -37.41
CA GLY A 70 -40.23 -15.89 -37.07
C GLY A 70 -39.16 -15.44 -38.07
N PRO A 71 -37.88 -15.72 -37.79
CA PRO A 71 -36.75 -15.21 -38.56
C PRO A 71 -36.44 -16.05 -39.80
N ARG A 72 -35.87 -15.40 -40.83
CA ARG A 72 -35.17 -16.00 -41.98
C ARG A 72 -34.06 -15.03 -42.44
N PRO A 73 -33.03 -15.51 -43.18
CA PRO A 73 -31.66 -15.05 -42.98
C PRO A 73 -31.17 -14.11 -44.07
N HIS A 74 -29.97 -13.56 -43.89
CA HIS A 74 -29.15 -13.03 -44.98
C HIS A 74 -27.71 -13.50 -44.86
N ASP A 75 -27.19 -13.98 -45.98
CA ASP A 75 -25.86 -14.58 -46.14
C ASP A 75 -24.71 -13.56 -46.09
N ASP A 76 -23.54 -14.11 -45.72
CA ASP A 76 -22.21 -13.81 -46.26
C ASP A 76 -22.01 -12.55 -47.11
N ARG A 77 -21.24 -11.63 -46.55
CA ARG A 77 -19.84 -11.43 -46.98
C ARG A 77 -19.16 -10.38 -46.11
N PHE A 78 -18.08 -10.75 -45.41
CA PHE A 78 -16.80 -10.00 -45.30
C PHE A 78 -15.87 -10.72 -44.32
N GLY A 79 -15.19 -11.77 -44.79
CA GLY A 79 -14.27 -12.56 -43.97
C GLY A 79 -13.27 -13.34 -44.83
N GLN A 80 -12.28 -12.63 -45.39
CA GLN A 80 -11.03 -13.23 -45.91
C GLN A 80 -10.03 -12.16 -46.35
N ARG A 81 -9.09 -11.80 -45.45
CA ARG A 81 -7.72 -11.38 -45.79
C ARG A 81 -6.84 -11.60 -44.55
N LEU A 82 -5.64 -12.13 -44.79
CA LEU A 82 -4.52 -12.42 -43.87
C LEU A 82 -4.24 -13.90 -43.63
N HIS A 83 -3.72 -14.57 -44.68
CA HIS A 83 -2.79 -15.70 -44.51
C HIS A 83 -1.74 -15.66 -45.63
N ARG A 84 -0.59 -15.04 -45.34
CA ARG A 84 0.76 -15.31 -45.86
C ARG A 84 1.67 -14.14 -45.48
N LEU A 85 2.64 -14.41 -44.60
CA LEU A 85 4.07 -14.09 -44.73
C LEU A 85 4.74 -14.26 -43.36
N SER A 86 5.15 -15.49 -43.07
CA SER A 86 6.08 -15.78 -41.99
C SER A 86 7.10 -16.78 -42.54
N ARG A 87 8.25 -16.25 -42.99
CA ARG A 87 9.56 -16.93 -43.16
C ARG A 87 10.55 -16.01 -43.88
N HIS A 88 11.75 -15.94 -43.31
CA HIS A 88 13.01 -15.33 -43.77
C HIS A 88 13.34 -13.92 -43.27
N GLN A 89 14.65 -13.78 -42.99
CA GLN A 89 15.33 -12.75 -42.19
C GLN A 89 15.00 -12.90 -40.68
N GLU A 90 15.96 -13.00 -39.77
CA GLU A 90 17.40 -12.71 -39.87
C GLU A 90 18.31 -13.84 -39.32
N ASP A 91 18.98 -14.56 -40.23
CA ASP A 91 20.25 -15.25 -39.96
C ASP A 91 21.33 -14.46 -40.70
N ARG A 92 22.11 -13.62 -39.99
CA ARG A 92 23.44 -13.09 -40.39
C ARG A 92 23.98 -12.07 -39.39
N ALA A 93 24.87 -12.51 -38.50
CA ALA A 93 26.12 -11.81 -38.14
C ALA A 93 26.89 -12.61 -37.07
N ALA A 94 27.82 -13.45 -37.47
CA ALA A 94 28.81 -14.05 -36.59
C ALA A 94 30.18 -14.10 -37.31
N GLY A 95 31.25 -13.66 -36.63
CA GLY A 95 32.62 -13.54 -37.16
C GLY A 95 32.83 -12.23 -37.94
N GLU A 96 33.89 -11.45 -37.74
CA GLU A 96 35.29 -11.88 -37.52
C GLU A 96 36.12 -10.95 -36.59
N VAL A 97 37.32 -11.43 -36.25
CA VAL A 97 38.32 -10.81 -35.37
C VAL A 97 39.41 -10.15 -36.21
N GLY A 98 39.81 -8.90 -35.90
CA GLY A 98 40.87 -8.22 -36.64
C GLY A 98 41.51 -7.02 -35.92
N ARG A 99 42.73 -7.20 -35.42
CA ARG A 99 43.57 -6.16 -34.79
C ARG A 99 43.95 -5.05 -35.78
N THR A 100 44.12 -3.81 -35.31
CA THR A 100 45.45 -3.18 -35.08
C THR A 100 45.33 -1.76 -34.51
N ALA A 101 46.45 -1.24 -33.96
CA ALA A 101 46.53 0.05 -33.28
C ALA A 101 47.20 1.13 -34.15
N GLY A 102 47.02 2.41 -33.78
CA GLY A 102 47.97 3.47 -34.14
C GLY A 102 47.38 4.88 -34.27
N GLY A 103 48.01 5.85 -33.58
CA GLY A 103 47.99 7.26 -33.98
C GLY A 103 47.12 8.22 -33.16
N ASN A 104 47.78 9.17 -32.50
CA ASN A 104 47.26 10.40 -31.90
C ASN A 104 48.43 11.42 -31.96
N PRO A 105 48.22 12.73 -31.71
CA PRO A 105 47.47 13.74 -32.47
C PRO A 105 48.37 14.90 -32.98
N GLU A 106 47.83 15.85 -33.76
CA GLU A 106 48.29 17.26 -33.85
C GLU A 106 47.15 18.11 -34.50
N GLN A 107 46.68 19.19 -33.85
CA GLN A 107 46.95 20.62 -34.15
C GLN A 107 46.53 21.06 -35.57
N GLU A 108 45.76 22.14 -35.80
CA GLU A 108 46.05 23.53 -35.40
C GLU A 108 44.79 24.47 -35.48
N GLU A 109 44.96 25.77 -35.24
CA GLU A 109 43.91 26.79 -35.03
C GLU A 109 43.27 27.40 -36.28
N THR A 110 42.09 28.03 -36.11
CA THR A 110 41.67 29.39 -36.56
C THR A 110 40.15 29.54 -36.34
N GLY A 111 39.56 30.67 -35.94
CA GLY A 111 40.11 32.01 -35.73
C GLY A 111 39.35 33.05 -36.57
N SER A 112 38.24 33.61 -36.08
CA SER A 112 37.80 34.97 -36.44
C SER A 112 36.75 35.55 -35.47
N ASP A 113 36.98 36.81 -35.12
CA ASP A 113 36.17 37.69 -34.27
C ASP A 113 35.46 38.73 -35.16
N THR A 114 34.32 39.30 -34.73
CA THR A 114 33.88 40.63 -35.20
C THR A 114 32.85 41.28 -34.28
N ASP A 115 33.33 42.18 -33.42
CA ASP A 115 32.57 43.17 -32.64
C ASP A 115 31.83 44.20 -33.52
N MET A 116 30.67 44.70 -33.06
CA MET A 116 30.37 46.15 -33.16
C MET A 116 29.31 46.70 -32.18
N LYS A 117 29.81 47.41 -31.14
CA LYS A 117 29.44 48.80 -30.73
C LYS A 117 28.08 49.14 -30.04
N ARG A 118 28.26 49.51 -28.76
CA ARG A 118 27.62 50.53 -27.88
C ARG A 118 27.41 51.94 -28.53
N PRO A 119 26.72 52.97 -27.94
CA PRO A 119 26.89 53.45 -26.53
C PRO A 119 25.75 54.28 -25.83
N ILE A 120 26.13 54.93 -24.70
CA ILE A 120 25.48 55.99 -23.84
C ILE A 120 24.73 55.46 -22.60
N THR A 121 24.71 56.04 -21.38
CA THR A 121 25.59 56.92 -20.53
C THR A 121 24.95 56.93 -19.11
N ALA A 122 25.55 56.42 -18.02
CA ALA A 122 26.52 57.00 -17.04
C ALA A 122 25.98 58.07 -16.04
N LEU A 123 26.60 58.11 -14.84
CA LEU A 123 26.39 59.00 -13.65
C LEU A 123 25.17 58.64 -12.77
N GLY A 124 25.20 58.66 -11.43
CA GLY A 124 26.21 58.85 -10.37
C GLY A 124 25.49 58.59 -9.02
N GLY A 125 26.03 58.45 -7.80
CA GLY A 125 27.32 58.66 -7.16
C GLY A 125 27.09 58.45 -5.64
N LEU A 126 28.12 58.08 -4.89
CA LEU A 126 28.02 57.83 -3.43
C LEU A 126 28.00 59.13 -2.61
N PRO A 127 27.56 59.05 -1.34
CA PRO A 127 28.37 59.62 -0.25
C PRO A 127 28.87 58.53 0.72
N SER A 128 30.10 58.70 1.18
CA SER A 128 30.64 57.98 2.34
C SER A 128 30.11 58.59 3.64
N ASP A 129 30.04 57.79 4.72
CA ASP A 129 30.92 58.00 5.89
C ASP A 129 30.61 57.07 7.09
N ARG A 130 31.69 56.78 7.83
CA ARG A 130 31.80 56.17 9.17
C ARG A 130 32.01 54.65 9.24
N ALA A 131 33.26 54.27 8.98
CA ALA A 131 33.84 53.03 9.50
C ALA A 131 33.89 53.06 11.04
N ALA A 132 33.20 52.12 11.69
CA ALA A 132 33.48 51.76 13.08
C ALA A 132 34.67 50.81 13.10
N GLY A 133 35.80 51.24 13.67
CA GLY A 133 37.02 50.45 13.69
C GLY A 133 36.95 49.30 14.69
N PHE A 134 36.88 48.07 14.20
CA PHE A 134 37.11 46.88 15.03
C PHE A 134 38.60 46.74 15.34
N GLY A 135 38.93 46.76 16.63
CA GLY A 135 40.32 46.70 17.10
C GLY A 135 40.94 45.31 16.93
N ARG A 136 42.25 45.27 16.69
CA ARG A 136 43.09 44.04 16.62
C ARG A 136 43.18 43.24 17.95
N ARG A 137 42.21 43.38 18.86
CA ARG A 137 42.15 42.67 20.15
C ARG A 137 40.91 41.77 20.32
N ASP A 138 39.87 41.97 19.52
CA ASP A 138 38.64 41.15 19.62
C ASP A 138 38.69 39.89 18.73
N LEU A 139 39.56 39.89 17.70
CA LEU A 139 39.79 38.72 16.82
C LEU A 139 40.50 37.53 17.51
N MET A 140 40.91 37.68 18.77
CA MET A 140 41.61 36.65 19.57
C MET A 140 40.73 36.04 20.69
N ARG A 141 39.40 36.20 20.60
CA ARG A 141 38.44 35.54 21.52
C ARG A 141 37.39 34.65 20.83
N ALA A 142 37.30 34.68 19.50
CA ALA A 142 36.45 33.77 18.72
C ALA A 142 37.18 32.47 18.25
N ALA A 143 38.49 32.37 18.45
CA ALA A 143 39.30 31.20 18.06
C ALA A 143 39.52 30.19 19.22
N GLY A 144 38.70 30.26 20.27
CA GLY A 144 38.87 29.46 21.50
C GLY A 144 38.07 28.16 21.59
N LEU A 145 37.17 27.88 20.63
CA LEU A 145 36.28 26.71 20.65
C LEU A 145 36.48 25.74 19.48
N ALA A 146 37.48 25.96 18.62
CA ALA A 146 37.76 25.18 17.42
C ALA A 146 39.08 24.37 17.50
N ALA A 147 39.64 24.19 18.70
CA ALA A 147 40.97 23.61 18.91
C ALA A 147 41.02 22.50 19.98
N LEU A 148 39.96 21.66 20.06
CA LEU A 148 39.95 20.43 20.89
C LEU A 148 39.58 19.15 20.12
N LEU A 149 39.32 19.22 18.80
CA LEU A 149 39.09 18.03 17.95
C LEU A 149 40.38 17.46 17.34
N GLY A 150 41.55 17.97 17.74
CA GLY A 150 42.84 17.69 17.14
C GLY A 150 43.74 16.68 17.86
N ALA A 151 43.20 15.67 18.56
CA ALA A 151 43.93 14.44 18.95
C ALA A 151 43.06 13.44 19.73
N SER A 152 42.29 12.60 19.04
CA SER A 152 41.72 11.36 19.61
C SER A 152 41.40 10.37 18.49
N GLY A 153 42.44 9.78 17.91
CA GLY A 153 42.26 8.64 17.01
C GLY A 153 41.89 7.39 17.81
N GLY A 154 40.92 6.62 17.33
CA GLY A 154 40.73 5.23 17.77
C GLY A 154 39.98 5.03 19.09
N LEU A 155 38.81 5.66 19.26
CA LEU A 155 37.78 5.17 20.19
C LEU A 155 36.42 5.25 19.48
N GLY A 156 35.98 4.12 18.94
CA GLY A 156 34.63 3.92 18.40
C GLY A 156 33.59 3.84 19.52
N LEU A 157 33.49 4.91 20.30
CA LEU A 157 32.39 5.12 21.22
C LEU A 157 31.17 5.46 20.35
N GLY A 158 30.36 4.45 20.03
CA GLY A 158 29.06 4.66 19.41
C GLY A 158 28.29 5.70 20.23
N LEU A 159 27.77 6.72 19.54
CA LEU A 159 26.93 7.73 20.17
C LEU A 159 25.76 7.03 20.88
N PRO A 160 25.30 7.49 22.05
CA PRO A 160 24.09 6.94 22.66
C PRO A 160 22.92 7.08 21.67
N ALA A 161 22.03 6.09 21.59
CA ALA A 161 21.00 6.01 20.55
C ALA A 161 20.23 7.33 20.35
N ALA A 162 19.78 7.97 21.44
CA ALA A 162 19.08 9.26 21.38
C ALA A 162 19.87 10.40 20.68
N ALA A 163 21.21 10.39 20.74
CA ALA A 163 22.06 11.35 20.03
C ALA A 163 22.30 10.98 18.55
N GLN A 164 22.12 9.70 18.18
CA GLN A 164 22.07 9.29 16.77
C GLN A 164 20.74 9.73 16.14
N ASP A 165 19.64 9.57 16.87
CA ASP A 165 18.30 10.02 16.47
C ASP A 165 18.28 11.54 16.18
N GLU A 166 18.82 12.37 17.10
CA GLU A 166 18.93 13.82 16.90
C GLU A 166 19.78 14.21 15.68
N ALA A 167 20.90 13.51 15.45
CA ALA A 167 21.78 13.77 14.32
C ALA A 167 21.13 13.42 12.97
N LEU A 168 20.39 12.29 12.92
CA LEU A 168 19.62 11.90 11.75
C LEU A 168 18.51 12.93 11.45
N ILE A 169 17.79 13.38 12.47
CA ILE A 169 16.73 14.39 12.33
C ILE A 169 17.30 15.70 11.79
N ALA A 170 18.41 16.20 12.32
CA ALA A 170 19.05 17.42 11.85
C ALA A 170 19.48 17.32 10.37
N ALA A 171 20.13 16.22 9.98
CA ALA A 171 20.54 16.01 8.59
C ALA A 171 19.35 15.86 7.62
N ALA A 172 18.27 15.21 8.06
CA ALA A 172 17.03 15.11 7.29
C ALA A 172 16.30 16.46 7.16
N GLN A 173 16.41 17.33 8.17
CA GLN A 173 15.90 18.71 8.12
C GLN A 173 16.69 19.61 7.17
N GLU A 174 17.99 19.39 7.01
CA GLU A 174 18.81 20.08 6.00
C GLU A 174 18.43 19.67 4.56
N GLU A 175 18.00 18.42 4.34
CA GLU A 175 17.44 17.94 3.07
C GLU A 175 15.99 18.42 2.84
N GLY A 176 15.20 18.56 3.91
CA GLY A 176 13.90 19.24 3.95
C GLY A 176 12.72 18.52 3.26
N HIS A 177 12.97 17.48 2.48
CA HIS A 177 11.94 16.73 1.75
C HIS A 177 12.32 15.26 1.55
N VAL A 178 11.32 14.42 1.28
CA VAL A 178 11.48 13.01 0.88
C VAL A 178 10.41 12.63 -0.14
N MET A 179 10.81 12.02 -1.26
CA MET A 179 9.92 11.56 -2.34
C MET A 179 9.58 10.07 -2.21
N LEU A 180 8.30 9.76 -2.01
CA LEU A 180 7.77 8.42 -1.82
C LEU A 180 7.02 7.89 -3.06
N TYR A 181 7.44 6.75 -3.62
CA TYR A 181 6.64 6.01 -4.58
C TYR A 181 5.83 4.94 -3.86
N THR A 182 4.50 4.97 -3.98
CA THR A 182 3.65 4.11 -3.15
C THR A 182 2.33 3.69 -3.77
N ALA A 183 1.86 2.49 -3.39
CA ALA A 183 0.54 1.97 -3.73
C ALA A 183 -0.53 2.19 -2.63
N SER A 184 -0.12 2.68 -1.45
CA SER A 184 -0.97 2.91 -0.27
C SER A 184 -2.12 3.88 -0.54
N GLU A 185 -3.14 3.90 0.32
CA GLU A 185 -4.30 4.78 0.16
C GLU A 185 -3.98 6.25 0.45
N GLU A 186 -4.62 7.16 -0.30
CA GLU A 186 -4.33 8.60 -0.30
C GLU A 186 -4.47 9.23 1.10
N SER A 187 -5.51 8.82 1.85
CA SER A 187 -5.77 9.26 3.22
C SER A 187 -4.62 8.92 4.17
N ILE A 188 -4.08 7.70 4.05
CA ILE A 188 -2.96 7.23 4.87
C ILE A 188 -1.69 8.01 4.56
N ILE A 189 -1.39 8.25 3.27
CA ILE A 189 -0.21 9.01 2.87
C ILE A 189 -0.34 10.49 3.25
N ALA A 190 -1.52 11.09 3.12
CA ALA A 190 -1.79 12.45 3.60
C ALA A 190 -1.61 12.58 5.11
N ALA A 191 -2.04 11.58 5.90
CA ALA A 191 -1.84 11.55 7.35
C ALA A 191 -0.34 11.38 7.72
N LEU A 192 0.39 10.50 7.04
CA LEU A 192 1.85 10.37 7.20
C LEU A 192 2.58 11.68 6.82
N SER A 193 2.12 12.37 5.77
CA SER A 193 2.69 13.66 5.34
C SER A 193 2.46 14.75 6.36
N ALA A 194 1.26 14.82 6.95
CA ALA A 194 0.97 15.77 8.02
C ALA A 194 1.86 15.51 9.24
N ALA A 195 1.96 14.25 9.70
CA ALA A 195 2.78 13.89 10.84
C ALA A 195 4.29 14.13 10.60
N MET A 196 4.82 13.80 9.41
CA MET A 196 6.21 14.12 9.05
C MET A 196 6.50 15.62 9.07
N SER A 197 5.57 16.43 8.55
CA SER A 197 5.68 17.89 8.53
C SER A 197 5.58 18.48 9.94
N ASP A 198 4.59 18.08 10.74
CA ASP A 198 4.37 18.61 12.08
C ASP A 198 5.48 18.22 13.07
N LYS A 199 6.02 17.00 12.94
CA LYS A 199 7.02 16.44 13.87
C LYS A 199 8.45 16.79 13.52
N TYR A 200 8.79 16.80 12.23
CA TYR A 200 10.17 16.97 11.77
C TYR A 200 10.37 18.21 10.89
N GLY A 201 9.31 18.88 10.42
CA GLY A 201 9.44 20.00 9.48
C GLY A 201 9.84 19.58 8.06
N ILE A 202 9.65 18.30 7.71
CA ILE A 202 10.07 17.70 6.44
C ILE A 202 8.84 17.46 5.56
N THR A 203 8.95 17.82 4.28
CA THR A 203 7.87 17.60 3.30
C THR A 203 7.91 16.17 2.76
N LEU A 204 6.84 15.40 2.99
CA LEU A 204 6.63 14.12 2.30
C LEU A 204 5.98 14.40 0.94
N GLU A 205 6.77 14.41 -0.12
CA GLU A 205 6.25 14.35 -1.48
C GLU A 205 5.96 12.90 -1.84
N TYR A 206 4.92 12.65 -2.64
CA TYR A 206 4.58 11.28 -3.02
C TYR A 206 3.99 11.17 -4.42
N GLN A 207 4.16 10.01 -5.02
CA GLN A 207 3.49 9.61 -6.24
C GLN A 207 2.79 8.28 -6.04
N ARG A 208 1.45 8.33 -6.11
CA ARG A 208 0.58 7.19 -5.91
C ARG A 208 0.47 6.37 -7.20
N LEU A 209 1.11 5.20 -7.21
CA LEU A 209 1.26 4.31 -8.35
C LEU A 209 0.96 2.87 -7.93
N ASN A 210 0.31 2.07 -8.77
CA ASN A 210 0.20 0.63 -8.51
C ASN A 210 1.56 -0.06 -8.73
N SER A 211 1.76 -1.27 -8.22
CA SER A 211 3.06 -1.98 -8.28
C SER A 211 3.62 -2.13 -9.70
N ARG A 212 2.78 -2.25 -10.74
CA ARG A 212 3.25 -2.30 -12.14
C ARG A 212 3.80 -0.96 -12.60
N ASP A 213 3.14 0.13 -12.26
CA ASP A 213 3.57 1.48 -12.64
C ASP A 213 4.80 1.92 -11.83
N VAL A 214 4.89 1.51 -10.55
CA VAL A 214 6.14 1.60 -9.77
C VAL A 214 7.26 0.81 -10.47
N ALA A 215 7.00 -0.44 -10.85
CA ALA A 215 7.98 -1.29 -11.53
C ALA A 215 8.52 -0.64 -12.81
N GLY A 216 7.63 -0.25 -13.73
CA GLY A 216 8.02 0.35 -15.00
C GLY A 216 8.75 1.69 -14.84
N ARG A 217 8.29 2.55 -13.93
CA ARG A 217 8.89 3.87 -13.71
C ARG A 217 10.23 3.78 -12.99
N TYR A 218 10.27 3.10 -11.85
CA TYR A 218 11.48 3.03 -11.03
C TYR A 218 12.60 2.31 -11.75
N SER A 219 12.29 1.24 -12.52
CA SER A 219 13.29 0.59 -13.36
C SER A 219 13.92 1.55 -14.37
N ALA A 220 13.12 2.36 -15.08
CA ALA A 220 13.64 3.32 -16.05
C ALA A 220 14.49 4.42 -15.40
N GLU A 221 14.11 4.88 -14.20
CA GLU A 221 14.88 5.86 -13.43
C GLU A 221 16.20 5.27 -12.89
N ALA A 222 16.19 4.04 -12.39
CA ALA A 222 17.36 3.35 -11.85
C ALA A 222 18.34 2.90 -12.94
N GLU A 223 17.86 2.38 -14.08
CA GLU A 223 18.67 2.08 -15.27
C GLU A 223 19.35 3.33 -15.83
N ALA A 224 18.70 4.49 -15.73
CA ALA A 224 19.28 5.78 -16.10
C ALA A 224 20.23 6.37 -15.03
N GLY A 225 20.38 5.71 -13.87
CA GLY A 225 21.18 6.17 -12.74
C GLY A 225 20.65 7.45 -12.08
N LYS A 226 19.34 7.72 -12.19
CA LYS A 226 18.68 8.96 -11.74
C LYS A 226 17.31 8.67 -11.13
N THR A 227 17.31 7.98 -9.99
CA THR A 227 16.13 7.76 -9.16
C THR A 227 15.57 9.08 -8.65
N VAL A 228 14.29 9.35 -8.90
CA VAL A 228 13.57 10.51 -8.35
C VAL A 228 12.94 10.16 -7.00
N ALA A 229 12.56 8.89 -6.80
CA ALA A 229 12.13 8.40 -5.50
C ALA A 229 13.30 8.24 -4.52
N ASP A 230 13.10 8.70 -3.29
CA ASP A 230 13.94 8.40 -2.14
C ASP A 230 13.56 7.06 -1.50
N VAL A 231 12.25 6.81 -1.43
CA VAL A 231 11.65 5.66 -0.75
C VAL A 231 10.59 5.02 -1.64
N ILE A 232 10.50 3.69 -1.58
CA ILE A 232 9.42 2.91 -2.19
C ILE A 232 8.64 2.21 -1.06
N LEU A 233 7.32 2.35 -1.04
CA LEU A 233 6.40 1.62 -0.14
C LEU A 233 5.29 0.96 -0.97
N THR A 234 5.44 -0.33 -1.26
CA THR A 234 4.55 -1.06 -2.17
C THR A 234 4.11 -2.39 -1.57
N GLY A 235 2.92 -2.89 -1.94
CA GLY A 235 2.39 -4.18 -1.50
C GLY A 235 2.93 -5.38 -2.28
N ASP A 236 4.20 -5.33 -2.70
CA ASP A 236 4.83 -6.31 -3.60
C ASP A 236 6.28 -6.62 -3.16
N PRO A 237 6.48 -7.63 -2.30
CA PRO A 237 7.81 -8.05 -1.85
C PRO A 237 8.74 -8.49 -2.99
N ILE A 238 8.23 -9.22 -3.98
CA ILE A 238 9.05 -9.70 -5.12
C ILE A 238 9.61 -8.54 -5.92
N LEU A 239 8.84 -7.46 -6.11
CA LEU A 239 9.34 -6.27 -6.80
C LEU A 239 10.52 -5.62 -6.05
N ILE A 240 10.45 -5.57 -4.72
CA ILE A 240 11.53 -5.02 -3.88
C ILE A 240 12.75 -5.95 -3.87
N ASP A 241 12.55 -7.27 -3.85
CA ASP A 241 13.64 -8.24 -3.94
C ASP A 241 14.35 -8.21 -5.31
N ASP A 242 13.62 -8.02 -6.42
CA ASP A 242 14.18 -7.79 -7.76
C ASP A 242 14.99 -6.48 -7.83
N PHE A 243 14.51 -5.41 -7.18
CA PHE A 243 15.26 -4.15 -7.07
C PHE A 243 16.53 -4.30 -6.19
N SER A 244 16.48 -5.11 -5.13
CA SER A 244 17.65 -5.48 -4.31
C SER A 244 18.68 -6.24 -5.15
N ALA A 245 18.25 -7.28 -5.88
CA ALA A 245 19.12 -8.11 -6.72
C ALA A 245 19.82 -7.32 -7.83
N LYS A 246 19.22 -6.21 -8.28
CA LYS A 246 19.79 -5.27 -9.27
C LYS A 246 20.65 -4.16 -8.65
N GLY A 247 20.73 -4.06 -7.33
CA GLY A 247 21.45 -3.00 -6.62
C GLY A 247 20.78 -1.62 -6.76
N TRP A 248 19.47 -1.57 -7.03
CA TRP A 248 18.74 -0.32 -7.23
C TRP A 248 18.23 0.28 -5.91
N ILE A 249 18.06 -0.53 -4.87
CA ILE A 249 17.79 -0.07 -3.50
C ILE A 249 19.02 -0.24 -2.61
N ALA A 250 19.16 0.66 -1.64
CA ALA A 250 20.28 0.68 -0.71
C ALA A 250 20.18 -0.49 0.29
N PRO A 251 21.31 -1.10 0.70
CA PRO A 251 21.32 -1.91 1.90
C PRO A 251 21.05 -1.03 3.13
N ILE A 252 20.29 -1.56 4.08
CA ILE A 252 19.96 -0.90 5.35
C ILE A 252 21.09 -1.13 6.35
N ASP A 253 21.76 -0.04 6.73
CA ASP A 253 22.58 0.00 7.94
C ASP A 253 21.65 0.21 9.15
N ALA A 254 21.50 -0.83 9.97
CA ALA A 254 20.67 -0.81 11.17
C ALA A 254 21.06 0.31 12.15
N SER A 255 22.34 0.70 12.19
CA SER A 255 22.81 1.80 13.05
C SER A 255 22.38 3.19 12.58
N GLN A 256 21.83 3.30 11.36
CA GLN A 256 21.34 4.56 10.79
C GLN A 256 19.82 4.66 10.73
N ILE A 257 19.09 3.60 11.14
CA ILE A 257 17.62 3.57 11.14
C ILE A 257 17.11 3.20 12.54
N PRO A 258 16.77 4.18 13.38
CA PRO A 258 16.26 3.94 14.72
C PRO A 258 15.02 3.04 14.70
N GLY A 259 15.04 2.00 15.54
CA GLY A 259 14.00 0.96 15.60
C GLY A 259 14.27 -0.28 14.73
N PHE A 260 15.22 -0.25 13.79
CA PHE A 260 15.46 -1.38 12.87
C PHE A 260 15.86 -2.67 13.59
N ASP A 261 16.81 -2.61 14.54
CA ASP A 261 17.26 -3.79 15.28
C ASP A 261 16.12 -4.48 16.05
N ALA A 262 15.21 -3.70 16.63
CA ALA A 262 14.08 -4.19 17.41
C ALA A 262 12.91 -4.72 16.55
N TRP A 263 12.92 -4.46 15.24
CA TRP A 263 11.87 -4.95 14.34
C TRP A 263 11.93 -6.49 14.18
N PRO A 264 10.78 -7.19 14.08
CA PRO A 264 10.77 -8.65 13.92
C PRO A 264 11.59 -9.11 12.72
N ALA A 265 12.36 -10.19 12.90
CA ALA A 265 13.35 -10.66 11.93
C ALA A 265 12.69 -11.27 10.68
N GLU A 266 11.51 -11.85 10.82
CA GLU A 266 10.66 -12.36 9.74
C GLU A 266 10.05 -11.24 8.87
N PHE A 267 10.12 -9.99 9.31
CA PHE A 267 9.53 -8.82 8.67
C PHE A 267 10.57 -7.77 8.26
N LYS A 268 11.85 -8.15 8.16
CA LYS A 268 12.93 -7.32 7.60
C LYS A 268 13.97 -8.15 6.87
N ASN A 269 14.67 -7.53 5.93
CA ASN A 269 15.90 -8.06 5.34
C ASN A 269 16.92 -6.91 5.19
N ASP A 270 18.10 -7.23 4.64
CA ASP A 270 19.20 -6.26 4.52
C ASP A 270 18.91 -5.06 3.59
N HIS A 271 17.75 -4.97 2.94
CA HIS A 271 17.38 -3.89 2.00
C HIS A 271 15.97 -3.31 2.22
N SER A 272 15.12 -3.93 3.04
CA SER A 272 13.72 -3.55 3.20
C SER A 272 13.12 -3.99 4.53
N VAL A 273 12.04 -3.32 4.92
CA VAL A 273 11.25 -3.64 6.12
C VAL A 273 9.78 -3.76 5.74
N ILE A 274 9.14 -4.88 6.08
CA ILE A 274 7.69 -4.99 5.99
C ILE A 274 7.09 -4.17 7.12
N VAL A 275 6.33 -3.12 6.77
CA VAL A 275 5.76 -2.15 7.72
C VAL A 275 4.24 -2.23 7.83
N SER A 276 3.58 -2.99 6.96
CA SER A 276 2.13 -3.24 7.01
C SER A 276 1.79 -4.62 6.44
N ILE A 277 0.82 -5.30 7.06
CA ILE A 277 0.25 -6.55 6.57
C ILE A 277 -1.27 -6.36 6.46
N ASN A 278 -1.84 -6.47 5.25
CA ASN A 278 -3.29 -6.37 5.01
C ASN A 278 -3.86 -7.78 4.75
N PRO A 279 -4.49 -8.44 5.73
CA PRO A 279 -5.01 -9.80 5.57
C PRO A 279 -6.00 -9.94 4.40
N GLN A 280 -5.92 -11.08 3.71
CA GLN A 280 -6.95 -11.56 2.81
C GLN A 280 -7.90 -12.46 3.61
N THR A 281 -9.14 -12.01 3.71
CA THR A 281 -10.22 -12.56 4.55
C THR A 281 -11.33 -13.13 3.66
N VAL A 282 -12.34 -13.76 4.27
CA VAL A 282 -13.68 -13.76 3.68
C VAL A 282 -14.49 -12.63 4.30
N ALA A 283 -14.94 -11.69 3.47
CA ALA A 283 -15.91 -10.70 3.88
C ALA A 283 -17.31 -11.29 3.70
N ILE A 284 -18.19 -11.14 4.70
CA ILE A 284 -19.59 -11.58 4.66
C ILE A 284 -20.54 -10.40 4.70
N ASN A 285 -21.77 -10.59 4.23
CA ASN A 285 -22.89 -9.71 4.55
C ASN A 285 -23.63 -10.28 5.78
N THR A 286 -23.70 -9.52 6.87
CA THR A 286 -24.23 -10.00 8.16
C THR A 286 -25.73 -10.26 8.16
N ASP A 287 -26.49 -9.62 7.25
CA ASP A 287 -27.94 -9.75 7.15
C ASP A 287 -28.35 -10.95 6.27
N ASN A 288 -27.43 -11.40 5.39
CA ASN A 288 -27.69 -12.43 4.39
C ASN A 288 -27.03 -13.79 4.67
N LEU A 289 -26.03 -13.86 5.56
CA LEU A 289 -25.34 -15.11 5.87
C LEU A 289 -26.20 -16.01 6.77
N LYS A 290 -26.48 -17.25 6.32
CA LYS A 290 -27.37 -18.18 7.04
C LYS A 290 -26.71 -18.92 8.20
N ALA A 291 -25.40 -19.10 8.15
CA ALA A 291 -24.61 -19.80 9.16
C ALA A 291 -23.17 -19.23 9.16
N PRO A 292 -22.53 -19.10 10.33
CA PRO A 292 -21.20 -18.48 10.44
C PRO A 292 -20.15 -19.19 9.57
N ILE A 293 -19.11 -18.46 9.17
CA ILE A 293 -17.92 -19.03 8.54
C ILE A 293 -16.91 -19.32 9.64
N THR A 294 -16.63 -20.60 9.88
CA THR A 294 -15.77 -21.09 10.98
C THR A 294 -14.53 -21.84 10.50
N SER A 295 -14.49 -22.16 9.20
CA SER A 295 -13.43 -22.86 8.50
C SER A 295 -13.38 -22.35 7.05
N TRP A 296 -12.29 -22.57 6.31
CA TRP A 296 -12.30 -22.22 4.89
C TRP A 296 -13.22 -23.16 4.06
N GLN A 297 -13.48 -24.37 4.55
CA GLN A 297 -14.43 -25.32 3.92
C GLN A 297 -15.89 -24.86 4.02
N ASP A 298 -16.24 -23.94 4.93
CA ASP A 298 -17.58 -23.34 4.96
C ASP A 298 -17.91 -22.56 3.68
N LEU A 299 -16.90 -22.11 2.92
CA LEU A 299 -17.10 -21.54 1.58
C LEU A 299 -17.70 -22.54 0.58
N LEU A 300 -17.61 -23.84 0.86
CA LEU A 300 -18.10 -24.90 -0.03
C LEU A 300 -19.55 -25.33 0.26
N ARG A 301 -20.21 -24.70 1.25
CA ARG A 301 -21.58 -25.09 1.62
C ARG A 301 -22.59 -24.77 0.50
N PRO A 302 -23.58 -25.65 0.24
CA PRO A 302 -24.54 -25.46 -0.84
C PRO A 302 -25.37 -24.16 -0.77
N ASP A 303 -25.48 -23.53 0.41
CA ASP A 303 -26.22 -22.29 0.59
C ASP A 303 -25.50 -21.04 0.06
N LEU A 304 -24.20 -21.14 -0.22
CA LEU A 304 -23.36 -20.08 -0.79
C LEU A 304 -23.25 -20.14 -2.33
N LYS A 305 -23.82 -21.16 -2.97
CA LYS A 305 -23.78 -21.31 -4.43
C LYS A 305 -24.46 -20.12 -5.15
N GLY A 306 -23.72 -19.46 -6.05
CA GLY A 306 -24.10 -18.21 -6.72
C GLY A 306 -24.07 -16.96 -5.82
N GLN A 307 -23.80 -17.12 -4.52
CA GLN A 307 -23.78 -16.03 -3.52
C GLN A 307 -22.38 -15.54 -3.17
N ILE A 308 -21.34 -16.27 -3.57
CA ILE A 308 -19.95 -15.82 -3.51
C ILE A 308 -19.70 -14.85 -4.68
N VAL A 309 -18.99 -13.75 -4.40
CA VAL A 309 -18.36 -12.90 -5.41
C VAL A 309 -16.84 -13.00 -5.29
N THR A 310 -16.14 -12.76 -6.40
CA THR A 310 -14.69 -12.53 -6.41
C THR A 310 -14.30 -11.66 -7.61
N VAL A 311 -13.02 -11.37 -7.75
CA VAL A 311 -12.45 -10.67 -8.91
C VAL A 311 -12.20 -11.61 -10.08
N ASP A 312 -12.33 -11.12 -11.31
CA ASP A 312 -11.89 -11.86 -12.50
C ASP A 312 -10.36 -12.01 -12.47
N LEU A 313 -9.89 -13.20 -12.10
CA LEU A 313 -8.47 -13.56 -12.03
C LEU A 313 -7.71 -13.38 -13.34
N LYS A 314 -8.39 -13.29 -14.49
CA LYS A 314 -7.75 -13.01 -15.79
C LYS A 314 -7.46 -11.52 -16.00
N ARG A 315 -7.95 -10.64 -15.13
CA ARG A 315 -7.88 -9.17 -15.27
C ARG A 315 -7.11 -8.46 -14.15
N VAL A 316 -6.89 -9.12 -13.02
CA VAL A 316 -6.21 -8.54 -11.85
C VAL A 316 -4.73 -8.92 -11.76
N GLY A 317 -3.99 -8.21 -10.91
CA GLY A 317 -2.59 -8.49 -10.62
C GLY A 317 -2.38 -9.72 -9.73
N LEU A 318 -1.13 -10.17 -9.64
CA LEU A 318 -0.75 -11.43 -8.99
C LEU A 318 -1.14 -11.52 -7.50
N VAL A 319 -1.23 -10.38 -6.80
CA VAL A 319 -1.63 -10.28 -5.40
C VAL A 319 -3.01 -10.90 -5.12
N ALA A 320 -3.90 -10.96 -6.11
CA ALA A 320 -5.20 -11.63 -5.98
C ALA A 320 -5.11 -13.16 -5.87
N PHE A 321 -3.98 -13.76 -6.23
CA PHE A 321 -3.78 -15.21 -6.23
C PHE A 321 -3.26 -15.75 -4.89
N ALA A 322 -2.68 -14.91 -4.02
CA ALA A 322 -2.01 -15.36 -2.79
C ALA A 322 -2.90 -16.24 -1.89
N ALA A 323 -4.11 -15.79 -1.56
CA ALA A 323 -5.06 -16.62 -0.81
C ALA A 323 -5.46 -17.91 -1.56
N TYR A 324 -5.63 -17.88 -2.88
CA TYR A 324 -5.96 -19.08 -3.66
C TYR A 324 -4.80 -20.10 -3.72
N ASP A 325 -3.55 -19.63 -3.84
CA ASP A 325 -2.35 -20.46 -3.77
C ASP A 325 -2.18 -21.08 -2.37
N LEU A 326 -2.46 -20.32 -1.31
CA LEU A 326 -2.52 -20.86 0.05
C LEU A 326 -3.60 -21.94 0.18
N MET A 327 -4.83 -21.70 -0.29
CA MET A 327 -5.89 -22.71 -0.26
C MET A 327 -5.53 -23.97 -1.07
N LEU A 328 -4.85 -23.81 -2.21
CA LEU A 328 -4.32 -24.91 -3.01
C LEU A 328 -3.25 -25.72 -2.25
N LYS A 329 -2.35 -25.06 -1.54
CA LYS A 329 -1.31 -25.71 -0.72
C LYS A 329 -1.86 -26.42 0.52
N THR A 330 -2.84 -25.81 1.20
CA THR A 330 -3.40 -26.33 2.45
C THR A 330 -4.43 -27.45 2.20
N TYR A 331 -5.30 -27.31 1.20
CA TYR A 331 -6.44 -28.23 0.99
C TYR A 331 -6.44 -28.95 -0.37
N GLY A 332 -5.47 -28.66 -1.24
CA GLY A 332 -5.32 -29.33 -2.53
C GLY A 332 -6.29 -28.85 -3.61
N GLU A 333 -6.15 -29.45 -4.78
CA GLU A 333 -6.91 -29.10 -6.00
C GLU A 333 -8.42 -29.29 -5.86
N GLU A 334 -8.84 -30.25 -5.01
CA GLU A 334 -10.25 -30.54 -4.76
C GLU A 334 -10.99 -29.36 -4.13
N PHE A 335 -10.32 -28.60 -3.26
CA PHE A 335 -10.90 -27.42 -2.62
C PHE A 335 -11.21 -26.32 -3.65
N LEU A 336 -10.23 -25.93 -4.46
CA LEU A 336 -10.44 -24.91 -5.51
C LEU A 336 -11.45 -25.38 -6.56
N THR A 337 -11.45 -26.67 -6.90
CA THR A 337 -12.46 -27.26 -7.79
C THR A 337 -13.88 -27.13 -7.22
N LYS A 338 -14.06 -27.45 -5.93
CA LYS A 338 -15.35 -27.30 -5.24
C LYS A 338 -15.75 -25.84 -5.03
N LEU A 339 -14.78 -24.93 -4.88
CA LEU A 339 -15.01 -23.49 -4.79
C LEU A 339 -15.49 -22.92 -6.12
N GLY A 340 -14.87 -23.31 -7.24
CA GLY A 340 -15.37 -23.01 -8.59
C GLY A 340 -16.78 -23.55 -8.84
N GLN A 341 -17.09 -24.74 -8.33
CA GLN A 341 -18.44 -25.31 -8.39
C GLN A 341 -19.50 -24.56 -7.56
N GLN A 342 -19.12 -23.60 -6.71
CA GLN A 342 -20.04 -22.64 -6.10
C GLN A 342 -20.51 -21.55 -7.07
N ASP A 343 -20.04 -21.53 -8.32
CA ASP A 343 -20.44 -20.54 -9.33
C ASP A 343 -20.21 -19.08 -8.84
N PRO A 344 -18.96 -18.73 -8.43
CA PRO A 344 -18.66 -17.39 -7.90
C PRO A 344 -18.79 -16.34 -9.00
N ARG A 345 -19.51 -15.25 -8.71
CA ARG A 345 -19.70 -14.15 -9.68
C ARG A 345 -18.45 -13.28 -9.74
N LEU A 346 -17.95 -13.06 -10.95
CA LEU A 346 -16.71 -12.32 -11.22
C LEU A 346 -16.96 -10.83 -11.43
N PHE A 347 -16.04 -10.01 -10.93
CA PHE A 347 -16.03 -8.56 -11.07
C PHE A 347 -14.66 -8.06 -11.52
N ASP A 348 -14.61 -6.98 -12.31
CA ASP A 348 -13.36 -6.43 -12.84
C ASP A 348 -12.42 -5.88 -11.74
N SER A 349 -12.91 -5.62 -10.52
CA SER A 349 -12.12 -5.05 -9.44
C SER A 349 -12.63 -5.40 -8.04
N GLY A 350 -11.75 -5.38 -7.04
CA GLY A 350 -12.13 -5.57 -5.64
C GLY A 350 -13.17 -4.55 -5.12
N PRO A 351 -13.04 -3.23 -5.44
CA PRO A 351 -14.07 -2.25 -5.13
C PRO A 351 -15.45 -2.57 -5.72
N SER A 352 -15.52 -3.13 -6.94
CA SER A 352 -16.81 -3.55 -7.50
C SER A 352 -17.35 -4.83 -6.84
N ALA A 353 -16.48 -5.78 -6.47
CA ALA A 353 -16.89 -6.98 -5.73
C ALA A 353 -17.44 -6.67 -4.32
N ILE A 354 -16.73 -5.86 -3.52
CA ILE A 354 -17.14 -5.55 -2.14
C ILE A 354 -18.46 -4.75 -2.07
N GLN A 355 -18.76 -3.91 -3.07
CA GLN A 355 -20.04 -3.20 -3.16
C GLN A 355 -21.24 -4.16 -3.38
N GLN A 356 -21.03 -5.29 -4.05
CA GLN A 356 -22.06 -6.32 -4.20
C GLN A 356 -22.33 -7.06 -2.89
N LEU A 357 -21.31 -7.18 -2.03
CA LEU A 357 -21.47 -7.68 -0.67
C LEU A 357 -22.22 -6.65 0.20
N ALA A 358 -21.77 -5.40 0.20
CA ALA A 358 -22.34 -4.32 1.02
C ALA A 358 -23.83 -4.06 0.70
N SER A 359 -24.21 -4.11 -0.57
CA SER A 359 -25.60 -3.97 -1.03
C SER A 359 -26.49 -5.19 -0.75
N GLY A 360 -25.92 -6.29 -0.24
CA GLY A 360 -26.64 -7.55 -0.04
C GLY A 360 -26.97 -8.29 -1.34
N ALA A 361 -26.39 -7.90 -2.47
CA ALA A 361 -26.48 -8.65 -3.72
C ALA A 361 -25.65 -9.95 -3.70
N ALA A 362 -24.82 -10.15 -2.67
CA ALA A 362 -24.00 -11.33 -2.38
C ALA A 362 -24.02 -11.63 -0.87
N ALA A 363 -23.65 -12.86 -0.49
CA ALA A 363 -23.51 -13.27 0.92
C ALA A 363 -22.05 -13.31 1.39
N ALA A 364 -21.09 -13.55 0.48
CA ALA A 364 -19.67 -13.61 0.78
C ALA A 364 -18.80 -13.08 -0.39
N TYR A 365 -17.65 -12.50 -0.06
CA TYR A 365 -16.56 -12.15 -0.98
C TYR A 365 -15.28 -12.81 -0.46
N PHE A 366 -14.65 -13.67 -1.28
CA PHE A 366 -13.37 -14.29 -0.96
C PHE A 366 -12.45 -14.34 -2.19
N PRO A 367 -11.15 -13.94 -2.07
CA PRO A 367 -10.56 -13.21 -0.94
C PRO A 367 -10.93 -11.73 -0.98
N ALA A 368 -11.26 -11.15 0.19
CA ALA A 368 -11.48 -9.72 0.39
C ALA A 368 -10.42 -9.16 1.34
N SER A 369 -9.83 -7.99 1.06
CA SER A 369 -8.89 -7.39 2.03
C SER A 369 -9.63 -6.87 3.27
N THR A 370 -8.92 -6.79 4.41
CA THR A 370 -9.47 -6.15 5.61
C THR A 370 -9.86 -4.71 5.32
N THR A 371 -9.03 -3.93 4.59
CA THR A 371 -9.33 -2.53 4.24
C THR A 371 -10.58 -2.37 3.37
N GLN A 372 -10.82 -3.26 2.40
CA GLN A 372 -12.05 -3.24 1.59
C GLN A 372 -13.29 -3.43 2.46
N SER A 373 -13.21 -4.37 3.40
CA SER A 373 -14.29 -4.67 4.32
C SER A 373 -14.54 -3.52 5.30
N GLN A 374 -13.47 -2.95 5.86
CA GLN A 374 -13.53 -1.86 6.82
C GLN A 374 -14.14 -0.60 6.19
N SER A 375 -13.75 -0.24 4.96
CA SER A 375 -14.34 0.87 4.22
C SER A 375 -15.87 0.76 4.10
N MET A 376 -16.43 -0.45 3.97
CA MET A 376 -17.88 -0.64 3.96
C MET A 376 -18.49 -0.54 5.38
N ILE A 377 -17.80 -1.04 6.40
CA ILE A 377 -18.20 -0.96 7.81
C ILE A 377 -18.28 0.50 8.27
N ASP A 378 -17.31 1.33 7.89
CA ASP A 378 -17.27 2.77 8.25
C ASP A 378 -18.40 3.56 7.58
N MET A 379 -18.89 3.10 6.42
CA MET A 379 -20.10 3.61 5.77
C MET A 379 -21.41 3.06 6.36
N GLY A 380 -21.33 2.21 7.39
CA GLY A 380 -22.48 1.59 8.06
C GLY A 380 -23.14 0.45 7.29
N ALA A 381 -22.45 -0.16 6.32
CA ALA A 381 -22.96 -1.33 5.61
C ALA A 381 -22.89 -2.59 6.50
N PRO A 382 -23.80 -3.57 6.33
CA PRO A 382 -23.83 -4.82 7.09
C PRO A 382 -22.74 -5.80 6.60
N VAL A 383 -21.47 -5.43 6.76
CA VAL A 383 -20.29 -6.18 6.31
C VAL A 383 -19.46 -6.62 7.51
N GLN A 384 -18.85 -7.81 7.45
CA GLN A 384 -17.87 -8.26 8.43
C GLN A 384 -16.72 -9.00 7.74
N ALA A 385 -15.47 -8.63 8.06
CA ALA A 385 -14.29 -9.40 7.68
C ALA A 385 -14.09 -10.58 8.62
N ILE A 386 -13.90 -11.79 8.07
CA ILE A 386 -13.69 -13.02 8.84
C ILE A 386 -12.39 -13.70 8.39
N ILE A 387 -11.54 -13.97 9.37
CA ILE A 387 -10.46 -14.96 9.30
C ILE A 387 -10.91 -16.08 10.23
N PRO A 388 -11.17 -17.29 9.73
CA PRO A 388 -11.52 -18.45 10.56
C PRO A 388 -10.45 -18.74 11.64
N GLU A 389 -10.88 -19.08 12.84
CA GLU A 389 -9.96 -19.29 13.97
C GLU A 389 -9.14 -20.58 13.80
N GLY A 390 -7.82 -20.48 13.93
CA GLY A 390 -6.90 -21.62 13.82
C GLY A 390 -6.58 -22.08 12.38
N GLU A 391 -7.22 -21.49 11.37
CA GLU A 391 -6.93 -21.79 9.96
C GLU A 391 -5.81 -20.90 9.41
N PRO A 392 -4.99 -21.40 8.47
CA PRO A 392 -3.95 -20.58 7.85
C PRO A 392 -4.58 -19.51 6.95
N TYR A 393 -4.03 -18.30 6.97
CA TYR A 393 -4.44 -17.20 6.09
C TYR A 393 -3.21 -16.43 5.59
N THR A 394 -3.38 -15.61 4.56
CA THR A 394 -2.30 -14.77 4.02
C THR A 394 -2.81 -13.34 3.80
N GLY A 395 -2.00 -12.47 3.21
CA GLY A 395 -2.34 -11.07 3.02
C GLY A 395 -1.29 -10.33 2.19
N VAL A 396 -1.56 -9.07 1.91
CA VAL A 396 -0.62 -8.18 1.22
C VAL A 396 0.42 -7.70 2.25
N MET A 397 1.68 -8.04 2.04
CA MET A 397 2.79 -7.53 2.85
C MET A 397 3.40 -6.32 2.14
N SER A 398 3.58 -5.21 2.86
CA SER A 398 4.06 -3.94 2.29
C SER A 398 5.48 -3.62 2.76
N PRO A 399 6.53 -4.00 2.01
CA PRO A 399 7.88 -3.49 2.21
C PRO A 399 7.99 -1.98 2.01
N VAL A 400 8.77 -1.33 2.87
CA VAL A 400 9.44 -0.06 2.62
C VAL A 400 10.92 -0.31 2.31
N ALA A 401 11.46 0.38 1.30
CA ALA A 401 12.86 0.32 0.89
C ALA A 401 13.39 1.70 0.48
N ILE A 402 14.70 1.93 0.63
CA ILE A 402 15.38 3.19 0.29
C ILE A 402 16.09 3.05 -1.06
N SER A 403 15.99 4.03 -1.95
CA SER A 403 16.71 4.03 -3.23
C SER A 403 18.23 4.07 -3.04
N ALA A 404 18.98 3.30 -3.84
CA ALA A 404 20.45 3.27 -3.76
C ALA A 404 21.08 4.65 -4.05
N ASN A 405 20.43 5.45 -4.90
CA ASN A 405 20.81 6.82 -5.23
C ASN A 405 19.72 7.82 -4.79
N ALA A 406 19.10 7.62 -3.62
CA ALA A 406 18.12 8.55 -3.04
C ALA A 406 18.66 10.00 -3.01
N PRO A 407 17.98 10.97 -3.64
CA PRO A 407 18.35 12.39 -3.55
C PRO A 407 18.45 12.96 -2.13
N SER A 408 17.61 12.48 -1.20
CA SER A 408 17.47 12.90 0.19
C SER A 408 17.63 11.70 1.14
N PRO A 409 18.86 11.15 1.28
CA PRO A 409 19.09 9.88 1.96
C PRO A 409 18.91 9.92 3.48
N ASN A 410 19.06 11.07 4.14
CA ASN A 410 18.77 11.18 5.58
C ASN A 410 17.27 11.24 5.83
N ALA A 411 16.52 12.00 5.04
CA ALA A 411 15.07 12.05 5.08
C ALA A 411 14.44 10.69 4.71
N ALA A 412 15.05 9.94 3.79
CA ALA A 412 14.66 8.57 3.47
C ALA A 412 14.80 7.63 4.69
N ARG A 413 15.96 7.63 5.36
CA ARG A 413 16.20 6.83 6.59
C ARG A 413 15.27 7.24 7.72
N LEU A 414 15.06 8.55 7.92
CA LEU A 414 14.14 9.06 8.93
C LEU A 414 12.69 8.67 8.62
N PHE A 415 12.27 8.69 7.36
CA PHE A 415 10.94 8.22 6.96
C PHE A 415 10.75 6.73 7.26
N VAL A 416 11.74 5.87 6.94
CA VAL A 416 11.69 4.44 7.29
C VAL A 416 11.57 4.26 8.81
N SER A 417 12.41 4.94 9.59
CA SER A 417 12.32 4.92 11.05
C SER A 417 10.96 5.43 11.57
N PHE A 418 10.41 6.48 10.95
CA PHE A 418 9.10 7.03 11.31
C PHE A 418 7.96 6.05 11.06
N VAL A 419 7.89 5.40 9.88
CA VAL A 419 6.84 4.39 9.61
C VAL A 419 6.99 3.13 10.46
N MET A 420 8.16 2.87 11.04
CA MET A 420 8.40 1.81 12.04
C MET A 420 8.09 2.24 13.48
N SER A 421 8.00 3.55 13.75
CA SER A 421 7.65 4.08 15.07
C SER A 421 6.17 3.80 15.43
N GLU A 422 5.83 3.81 16.72
CA GLU A 422 4.44 3.60 17.20
C GLU A 422 3.43 4.57 16.55
N GLU A 423 3.85 5.81 16.27
CA GLU A 423 3.02 6.84 15.63
C GLU A 423 2.79 6.53 14.15
N GLY A 424 3.85 6.27 13.39
CA GLY A 424 3.75 5.89 11.98
C GLY A 424 3.02 4.56 11.78
N GLN A 425 3.19 3.61 12.70
CA GLN A 425 2.47 2.35 12.72
C GLN A 425 0.96 2.53 12.99
N LYS A 426 0.55 3.43 13.89
CA LYS A 426 -0.87 3.74 14.10
C LYS A 426 -1.52 4.38 12.88
N ILE A 427 -0.82 5.27 12.18
CA ILE A 427 -1.30 5.87 10.94
C ILE A 427 -1.38 4.83 9.81
N LEU A 428 -0.31 4.04 9.63
CA LEU A 428 -0.22 3.07 8.53
C LEU A 428 -1.11 1.83 8.73
N ASN A 429 -1.37 1.45 9.98
CA ASN A 429 -2.08 0.21 10.34
C ASN A 429 -3.34 0.43 11.18
N GLU A 430 -4.09 1.50 10.92
CA GLU A 430 -5.41 1.74 11.53
C GLU A 430 -6.41 0.59 11.24
N HIS A 431 -6.32 -0.01 10.05
CA HIS A 431 -7.22 -1.08 9.57
C HIS A 431 -6.49 -2.33 9.07
N THR A 432 -5.17 -2.36 9.22
CA THR A 432 -4.28 -3.47 8.82
C THR A 432 -3.47 -3.94 10.01
N ALA A 433 -2.81 -5.09 9.88
CA ALA A 433 -2.00 -5.64 10.94
C ALA A 433 -0.60 -5.01 10.98
N SER A 434 -0.20 -4.54 12.16
CA SER A 434 1.16 -4.07 12.41
C SER A 434 2.11 -5.27 12.56
N PRO A 435 3.23 -5.33 11.81
CA PRO A 435 4.14 -6.47 11.86
C PRO A 435 4.80 -6.69 13.24
N ASN A 436 4.99 -5.64 14.03
CA ASN A 436 5.50 -5.71 15.39
C ASN A 436 4.39 -5.71 16.48
N ASN A 437 3.11 -5.86 16.08
CA ASN A 437 1.93 -5.78 16.94
C ASN A 437 1.85 -4.46 17.75
N THR A 438 2.07 -3.31 17.09
CA THR A 438 1.96 -1.98 17.73
C THR A 438 0.60 -1.81 18.43
N PRO A 439 0.53 -1.38 19.71
CA PRO A 439 -0.74 -1.17 20.41
C PRO A 439 -1.68 -0.18 19.71
N GLY A 440 -2.91 -0.61 19.42
CA GLY A 440 -3.94 0.20 18.78
C GLY A 440 -4.03 0.06 17.25
N THR A 441 -3.19 -0.76 16.62
CA THR A 441 -3.37 -1.17 15.22
C THR A 441 -4.25 -2.42 15.12
N GLY A 442 -4.54 -2.87 13.90
CA GLY A 442 -5.06 -4.23 13.69
C GLY A 442 -4.10 -5.30 14.24
N GLU A 443 -4.66 -6.41 14.72
CA GLU A 443 -3.92 -7.56 15.26
C GLU A 443 -3.53 -8.53 14.12
N LEU A 444 -2.26 -8.96 14.09
CA LEU A 444 -1.85 -10.09 13.26
C LEU A 444 -2.24 -11.40 13.95
N LYS A 445 -3.45 -11.89 13.67
CA LYS A 445 -3.95 -13.15 14.25
C LYS A 445 -2.99 -14.33 14.00
N PRO A 446 -2.89 -15.30 14.93
CA PRO A 446 -2.17 -16.55 14.69
C PRO A 446 -2.64 -17.26 13.41
N GLY A 447 -1.72 -17.94 12.72
CA GLY A 447 -2.00 -18.61 11.44
C GLY A 447 -1.66 -17.78 10.19
N PHE A 448 -1.08 -16.59 10.32
CA PHE A 448 -0.56 -15.86 9.16
C PHE A 448 0.57 -16.63 8.47
N VAL A 449 0.44 -16.79 7.16
CA VAL A 449 1.45 -17.35 6.26
C VAL A 449 1.85 -16.26 5.27
N PRO A 450 3.12 -15.81 5.25
CA PRO A 450 3.63 -14.88 4.25
C PRO A 450 3.30 -15.37 2.81
N PRO A 451 2.88 -14.48 1.90
CA PRO A 451 2.46 -14.87 0.56
C PRO A 451 3.66 -15.33 -0.25
N ASP A 452 3.65 -16.59 -0.66
CA ASP A 452 4.60 -17.13 -1.63
C ASP A 452 4.15 -16.71 -3.04
N MET A 453 4.65 -15.54 -3.45
CA MET A 453 4.28 -14.90 -4.70
C MET A 453 4.93 -15.59 -5.91
N GLU A 454 6.03 -16.34 -5.75
CA GLU A 454 6.62 -17.15 -6.83
C GLU A 454 5.74 -18.37 -7.13
N SER A 455 5.30 -19.10 -6.11
CA SER A 455 4.29 -20.17 -6.27
C SER A 455 2.99 -19.62 -6.82
N SER A 456 2.54 -18.45 -6.36
CA SER A 456 1.35 -17.79 -6.91
C SER A 456 1.50 -17.52 -8.41
N ALA A 457 2.69 -17.10 -8.87
CA ALA A 457 2.97 -16.91 -10.30
C ALA A 457 2.97 -18.23 -11.08
N ALA A 458 3.58 -19.28 -10.52
CA ALA A 458 3.64 -20.62 -11.12
C ALA A 458 2.26 -21.30 -11.20
N ASN A 459 1.40 -21.10 -10.19
CA ASN A 459 0.10 -21.75 -10.09
C ASN A 459 -1.07 -20.92 -10.68
N LYS A 460 -0.86 -19.66 -11.10
CA LYS A 460 -1.96 -18.77 -11.55
C LYS A 460 -2.92 -19.41 -12.57
N ASP A 461 -2.38 -20.07 -13.60
CA ASP A 461 -3.17 -20.64 -14.71
C ASP A 461 -3.89 -21.91 -14.24
N LYS A 462 -3.25 -22.68 -13.34
CA LYS A 462 -3.83 -23.83 -12.65
C LYS A 462 -4.98 -23.42 -11.72
N ILE A 463 -4.83 -22.33 -10.96
CA ILE A 463 -5.88 -21.78 -10.08
C ILE A 463 -7.11 -21.37 -10.91
N ILE A 464 -6.91 -20.63 -12.00
CA ILE A 464 -7.97 -20.26 -12.95
C ILE A 464 -8.67 -21.51 -13.50
N GLN A 465 -7.92 -22.50 -13.96
CA GLN A 465 -8.46 -23.76 -14.49
C GLN A 465 -9.27 -24.54 -13.44
N LEU A 466 -8.76 -24.67 -12.21
CA LEU A 466 -9.43 -25.41 -11.13
C LEU A 466 -10.74 -24.75 -10.72
N MET A 467 -10.75 -23.41 -10.61
CA MET A 467 -11.98 -22.67 -10.31
C MET A 467 -12.96 -22.58 -11.50
N GLY A 468 -12.57 -23.03 -12.69
CA GLY A 468 -13.41 -23.05 -13.88
C GLY A 468 -13.71 -21.66 -14.46
N LEU A 469 -12.81 -20.69 -14.26
CA LEU A 469 -12.98 -19.29 -14.69
C LEU A 469 -12.54 -19.04 -16.13
#